data_AF-A0A954LM04-F1
#
_entry.id   AF-A0A954LM04-F1
#
_cell.length_a   1.000
_cell.length_b   1.000
_cell.length_c   1.000
_cell.angle_alpha   90.00
_cell.angle_beta   90.00
_cell.angle_gamma   90.00
#
_symmetry.space_group_name_H-M   'P 1'
#
loop_
_entity.id
_entity.type
_entity.pdbx_description
1 polymer ?
#
loop_
_entity_poly.entity_id
_entity_poly.type
_entity_poly.pdbx_seq_one_letter_code
_entity_poly.pdbx_strand_id
1 'polypeptide(L)'
;PSAEDKFHEVLEEGVGLKIFAIADHETRFPTLVIPESDSLAPFVQMAAGWNVLVEVGLKLGINIDKPERARKVGNEYNAPSPE
;
A
#
# COMPACT_ATOMS: atom_id res chain seq x y z
N PRO A 1 -4.81 24.15 -6.25
CA PRO A 1 -5.05 22.72 -6.57
C PRO A 1 -5.25 21.91 -5.29
N SER A 2 -6.20 20.98 -5.29
CA SER A 2 -6.32 20.00 -4.20
C SER A 2 -5.11 19.05 -4.19
N ALA A 3 -4.91 18.29 -3.11
CA ALA A 3 -3.88 17.26 -3.09
C ALA A 3 -4.10 16.20 -4.19
N GLU A 4 -5.36 15.83 -4.43
CA GLU A 4 -5.75 14.90 -5.49
C GLU A 4 -5.40 15.42 -6.90
N ASP A 5 -5.61 16.72 -7.15
CA ASP A 5 -5.19 17.33 -8.42
C ASP A 5 -3.69 17.21 -8.63
N LYS A 6 -2.91 17.44 -7.56
CA LYS A 6 -1.46 17.39 -7.69
C LYS A 6 -0.95 15.96 -7.88
N PHE A 7 -1.58 14.97 -7.24
CA PHE A 7 -1.24 13.56 -7.45
C PHE A 7 -1.62 13.08 -8.86
N HIS A 8 -2.76 13.48 -9.38
CA HIS A 8 -3.13 13.15 -10.75
C HIS A 8 -2.15 13.73 -11.77
N GLU A 9 -1.85 15.04 -11.67
CA GLU A 9 -0.93 15.72 -12.59
C GLU A 9 0.48 15.12 -12.53
N VAL A 10 1.04 14.91 -11.33
CA VAL A 10 2.45 14.54 -11.18
C VAL A 10 2.67 13.04 -11.26
N LEU A 11 1.79 12.23 -10.67
CA LEU A 11 2.01 10.79 -10.53
C LEU A 11 1.32 10.01 -11.65
N GLU A 12 0.03 10.26 -11.87
CA GLU A 12 -0.73 9.50 -12.89
C GLU A 12 -0.37 9.98 -14.30
N GLU A 13 -0.53 11.27 -14.60
CA GLU A 13 -0.19 11.82 -15.91
C GLU A 13 1.32 11.97 -16.11
N GLY A 14 2.04 12.44 -15.08
CA GLY A 14 3.46 12.74 -15.17
C GLY A 14 4.37 11.52 -15.31
N VAL A 15 4.05 10.40 -14.63
CA VAL A 15 4.90 9.19 -14.65
C VAL A 15 4.13 7.88 -14.92
N GLY A 16 2.83 7.93 -15.18
CA GLY A 16 2.03 6.74 -15.49
C GLY A 16 1.74 5.85 -14.28
N LEU A 17 1.86 6.38 -13.05
CA LEU A 17 1.60 5.62 -11.83
C LEU A 17 0.09 5.45 -11.63
N LYS A 18 -0.37 4.21 -11.46
CA LYS A 18 -1.74 3.93 -11.05
C LYS A 18 -1.93 4.31 -9.58
N ILE A 19 -2.94 5.12 -9.29
CA ILE A 19 -3.29 5.52 -7.93
C ILE A 19 -4.55 4.76 -7.49
N PHE A 20 -4.51 4.22 -6.27
CA PHE A 20 -5.67 3.71 -5.54
C PHE A 20 -5.74 4.44 -4.21
N ALA A 21 -6.91 4.96 -3.85
CA ALA A 21 -7.12 5.71 -2.62
C ALA A 21 -7.79 4.87 -1.53
N ILE A 22 -7.50 5.20 -0.27
CA ILE A 22 -8.23 4.72 0.90
C ILE A 22 -8.71 5.98 1.64
N ALA A 23 -10.02 6.22 1.65
CA ALA A 23 -10.62 7.44 2.17
C ALA A 23 -12.02 7.18 2.70
N ASP A 24 -12.55 8.08 3.53
CA ASP A 24 -13.92 8.03 4.06
C ASP A 24 -14.98 8.60 3.10
N HIS A 25 -14.56 8.95 1.89
CA HIS A 25 -15.39 9.48 0.82
C HIS A 25 -14.87 9.00 -0.53
N GLU A 26 -15.67 9.13 -1.58
CA GLU A 26 -15.22 8.88 -2.96
C GLU A 26 -14.23 9.96 -3.39
N THR A 27 -13.02 9.52 -3.77
CA THR A 27 -12.00 10.42 -4.36
C THR A 27 -12.09 10.38 -5.88
N ARG A 28 -11.28 11.19 -6.57
CA ARG A 28 -11.15 11.09 -8.04
C ARG A 28 -10.52 9.78 -8.53
N PHE A 29 -9.86 9.04 -7.65
CA PHE A 29 -9.19 7.78 -7.96
C PHE A 29 -10.10 6.58 -7.62
N PRO A 30 -9.82 5.37 -8.13
CA PRO A 30 -10.41 4.16 -7.59
C PRO A 30 -10.22 4.11 -6.07
N THR A 31 -11.32 4.13 -5.32
CA THR A 31 -11.29 4.35 -3.86
C THR A 31 -11.82 3.13 -3.11
N LEU A 32 -11.05 2.67 -2.12
CA LEU A 32 -11.54 1.81 -1.05
C LEU A 32 -12.15 2.70 0.03
N VAL A 33 -13.47 2.83 0.03
CA VAL A 33 -14.17 3.69 1.00
C VAL A 33 -14.16 3.00 2.38
N ILE A 34 -13.71 3.74 3.40
CA ILE A 34 -13.68 3.32 4.81
C ILE A 34 -14.66 4.15 5.65
N PRO A 35 -15.00 3.72 6.87
CA PRO A 35 -15.85 4.53 7.74
C PRO A 35 -15.17 5.83 8.19
N GLU A 36 -15.92 6.93 8.19
CA GLU A 36 -15.53 8.15 8.89
C GLU A 36 -15.32 7.83 10.38
N SER A 37 -14.18 8.26 10.92
CA SER A 37 -13.73 7.81 12.24
C SER A 37 -13.05 8.92 13.04
N ASP A 38 -13.26 10.18 12.67
CA ASP A 38 -12.77 11.38 13.37
C ASP A 38 -11.30 11.24 13.82
N SER A 39 -11.03 11.42 15.11
CA SER A 39 -9.70 11.28 15.73
C SER A 39 -9.08 9.88 15.60
N LEU A 40 -9.88 8.85 15.29
CA LEU A 40 -9.43 7.47 15.07
C LEU A 40 -9.19 7.14 13.60
N ALA A 41 -9.45 8.08 12.67
CA ALA A 41 -9.23 7.88 11.24
C ALA A 41 -7.84 7.31 10.89
N PRO A 42 -6.72 7.73 11.53
CA PRO A 42 -5.41 7.14 11.25
C PRO A 42 -5.35 5.63 11.51
N PHE A 43 -6.03 5.14 12.55
CA PHE A 43 -6.06 3.72 12.88
C PHE A 43 -6.89 2.92 11.87
N VAL A 44 -8.03 3.47 11.45
CA VAL A 44 -8.90 2.82 10.45
C VAL A 44 -8.21 2.77 9.09
N GLN A 45 -7.56 3.87 8.67
CA GLN A 45 -6.76 3.92 7.44
C GLN A 45 -5.59 2.92 7.47
N MET A 46 -4.87 2.82 8.60
CA MET A 46 -3.78 1.86 8.77
C MET A 46 -4.28 0.41 8.69
N ALA A 47 -5.39 0.09 9.35
CA ALA A 47 -6.00 -1.25 9.30
C ALA A 47 -6.47 -1.60 7.87
N ALA A 48 -7.10 -0.65 7.16
CA ALA A 48 -7.50 -0.84 5.78
C ALA A 48 -6.29 -1.05 4.86
N GLY A 49 -5.22 -0.25 5.01
CA GLY A 49 -3.98 -0.42 4.25
C GLY A 49 -3.31 -1.78 4.51
N TRP A 50 -3.33 -2.25 5.75
CA TRP A 50 -2.84 -3.59 6.08
C TRP A 50 -3.67 -4.69 5.41
N ASN A 51 -4.99 -4.59 5.44
CA ASN A 51 -5.87 -5.56 4.77
C ASN A 51 -5.61 -5.61 3.26
N VAL A 52 -5.41 -4.46 2.61
CA VAL A 52 -5.04 -4.41 1.18
C VAL A 52 -3.74 -5.16 0.93
N LEU A 53 -2.71 -4.95 1.76
CA LEU A 53 -1.43 -5.65 1.63
C LEU A 53 -1.61 -7.18 1.76
N VAL A 54 -2.40 -7.63 2.74
CA VAL A 54 -2.68 -9.05 2.97
C VAL A 54 -3.42 -9.67 1.77
N GLU A 55 -4.50 -9.05 1.33
CA GLU A 55 -5.32 -9.54 0.22
C GLU A 55 -4.53 -9.60 -1.09
N VAL A 56 -3.71 -8.59 -1.37
CA VAL A 56 -2.81 -8.59 -2.53
C VAL A 56 -1.77 -9.71 -2.42
N GLY A 57 -1.18 -9.90 -1.25
CA GLY A 57 -0.23 -10.98 -1.00
C GLY A 57 -0.84 -12.36 -1.26
N LEU A 58 -2.01 -12.63 -0.68
CA LEU A 58 -2.76 -13.87 -0.90
C LEU A 58 -3.12 -14.05 -2.38
N LYS A 59 -3.60 -13.00 -3.04
CA LYS A 59 -4.00 -13.04 -4.46
C LYS A 59 -2.84 -13.34 -5.39
N LEU A 60 -1.64 -12.87 -5.06
CA LEU A 60 -0.41 -13.09 -5.82
C LEU A 60 0.35 -14.36 -5.41
N GLY A 61 -0.09 -15.08 -4.37
CA GLY A 61 0.61 -16.24 -3.83
C GLY A 61 1.93 -15.88 -3.12
N ILE A 62 2.06 -14.64 -2.62
CA ILE A 62 3.25 -14.14 -1.93
C ILE A 62 3.07 -14.32 -0.43
N ASN A 63 4.05 -14.95 0.22
CA ASN A 63 4.12 -14.99 1.69
C ASN A 63 4.66 -13.65 2.22
N ILE A 64 3.75 -12.77 2.63
CA ILE A 64 4.09 -11.44 3.15
C ILE A 64 4.84 -11.46 4.49
N ASP A 65 4.78 -12.56 5.25
CA ASP A 65 5.58 -12.74 6.47
C ASP A 65 7.03 -13.12 6.17
N LYS A 66 7.28 -13.65 4.97
CA LYS A 66 8.60 -14.05 4.47
C LYS A 66 8.89 -13.45 3.08
N PRO A 67 8.93 -12.11 2.95
CA PRO A 67 9.14 -11.47 1.66
C PRO A 67 10.57 -11.71 1.15
N GLU A 68 10.70 -12.05 -0.13
CA GLU A 68 12.02 -12.36 -0.74
C GLU A 68 12.94 -11.15 -0.87
N ARG A 69 12.37 -9.96 -1.09
CA ARG A 69 13.13 -8.72 -1.35
C ARG A 69 13.21 -7.78 -0.16
N ALA A 70 12.15 -7.70 0.64
CA ALA A 70 12.14 -6.86 1.83
C ALA A 70 12.90 -7.57 2.95
N ARG A 71 14.18 -7.24 3.11
CA ARG A 71 14.98 -7.76 4.23
C ARG A 71 14.41 -7.21 5.54
N LYS A 72 13.60 -8.00 6.24
CA LYS A 72 13.22 -7.71 7.62
C LYS A 72 14.51 -7.57 8.43
N VAL A 73 14.62 -6.52 9.25
CA VAL A 73 15.75 -6.38 10.19
C VAL A 73 15.75 -7.65 11.05
N GLY A 74 16.78 -8.50 10.88
CA GLY A 74 16.87 -9.83 11.48
C GLY A 74 16.89 -11.03 10.51
N ASN A 75 16.64 -10.85 9.20
CA ASN A 75 16.94 -11.89 8.21
C ASN A 75 18.43 -11.86 7.87
N GLU A 76 19.19 -12.80 8.43
CA GLU A 76 20.60 -12.99 8.10
C GLU A 76 20.75 -13.42 6.64
N TYR A 77 21.60 -12.73 5.87
CA TYR A 77 22.02 -13.19 4.55
C TYR A 77 23.07 -14.28 4.75
N ASN A 78 22.65 -15.54 4.62
CA ASN A 78 23.59 -16.64 4.48
C ASN A 78 24.03 -16.67 3.03
N ALA A 79 25.24 -16.17 2.76
CA ALA A 79 25.87 -16.36 1.46
C ALA A 79 25.91 -17.87 1.14
N PRO A 80 25.60 -18.30 -0.09
CA PRO A 80 25.78 -19.69 -0.47
C PRO A 80 27.24 -20.10 -0.21
N SER A 81 27.43 -21.28 0.38
CA SER A 81 28.78 -21.84 0.57
C SER A 81 29.44 -22.01 -0.79
N PRO A 82 30.71 -21.59 -0.98
CA PRO A 82 31.46 -22.06 -2.11
C PRO A 82 31.64 -23.58 -1.96
N GLU A 83 31.23 -24.33 -2.98
CA GLU A 83 31.62 -25.74 -3.16
C GLU A 83 33.13 -25.85 -3.42
#